data_AF-A0A382J9X0-F1
#
_entry.id   AF-A0A382J9X0-F1
#
_cell.length_a   1.000
_cell.length_b   1.000
_cell.length_c   1.000
_cell.angle_alpha   90.00
_cell.angle_beta   90.00
_cell.angle_gamma   90.00
#
_symmetry.space_group_name_H-M   'P 1'
#
loop_
_entity.id
_entity.type
_entity.pdbx_description
1 polymer ?
#
loop_
_entity_poly.entity_id
_entity_poly.type
_entity_poly.pdbx_seq_one_letter_code
_entity_poly.pdbx_strand_id
1 'polypeptide(L)'
;MLLLAFTITGPDGETRDERVHVLSRHFDTQVECKEFIHSWSGIIKDRGLSTVEMMLAEGWTVSLDEIGCRQNPAEMQEVVLKISANGSEEEQEE
;
A
#
# COMPACT_ATOMS: atom_id res chain seq x y z
N MET A 1 -8.07 4.43 -1.11
CA MET A 1 -7.40 4.34 0.21
C MET A 1 -6.12 5.17 0.19
N LEU A 2 -5.73 5.75 1.33
CA LEU A 2 -4.42 6.39 1.46
C LEU A 2 -3.34 5.32 1.63
N LEU A 3 -2.26 5.48 0.89
CA LEU A 3 -1.03 4.70 1.01
C LEU A 3 0.10 5.65 1.40
N LEU A 4 0.80 5.30 2.48
CA LEU A 4 2.08 5.87 2.87
C LEU A 4 3.11 4.77 2.71
N ALA A 5 4.18 5.04 1.97
CA ALA A 5 5.32 4.15 1.85
C ALA A 5 6.53 4.79 2.54
N PHE A 6 7.05 4.09 3.51
CA PHE A 6 8.24 4.46 4.25
C PHE A 6 9.40 3.55 3.88
N THR A 7 10.61 4.10 3.86
CA THR A 7 11.86 3.34 3.79
C THR A 7 12.54 3.40 5.14
N ILE A 8 13.04 2.26 5.60
CA ILE A 8 13.73 2.13 6.88
C ILE A 8 15.21 1.85 6.61
N THR A 9 16.07 2.63 7.25
CA THR A 9 17.53 2.48 7.15
C THR A 9 18.08 2.03 8.50
N GLY A 10 18.89 0.96 8.47
CA GLY A 10 19.55 0.40 9.63
C GLY A 10 20.71 1.27 10.15
N PRO A 11 21.20 0.99 11.36
CA PRO A 11 22.30 1.72 11.99
C PRO A 11 23.66 1.56 11.27
N ASP A 12 23.80 0.55 10.42
CA ASP A 12 24.91 0.30 9.52
C ASP A 12 24.81 1.08 8.19
N GLY A 13 23.70 1.81 8.00
CA GLY A 13 23.39 2.51 6.76
C GLY A 13 22.79 1.59 5.69
N GLU A 14 22.49 0.33 6.00
CA GLU A 14 21.79 -0.54 5.06
C GLU A 14 20.33 -0.14 4.98
N THR A 15 19.93 0.28 3.78
CA THR A 15 18.52 0.51 3.46
C THR A 15 17.85 -0.83 3.28
N ARG A 16 16.82 -1.12 4.07
CA ARG A 16 15.95 -2.26 3.79
C ARG A 16 14.81 -1.76 2.92
N ASP A 17 14.54 -2.47 1.83
CA ASP A 17 13.37 -2.24 0.93
C ASP A 17 12.03 -2.56 1.63
N GLU A 18 11.95 -2.44 2.95
CA GLU A 18 10.76 -2.64 3.74
C GLU A 18 9.82 -1.44 3.57
N ARG A 19 9.06 -1.46 2.47
CA ARG A 19 7.96 -0.52 2.22
C ARG A 19 6.81 -0.85 3.16
N VAL A 20 6.74 -0.14 4.27
CA VAL A 20 5.63 -0.29 5.22
C VAL A 20 4.40 0.44 4.68
N HIS A 21 3.37 -0.32 4.31
CA HIS A 21 2.09 0.23 3.86
C HIS A 21 1.16 0.49 5.05
N VAL A 22 1.07 1.75 5.48
CA VAL A 22 0.13 2.14 6.52
C VAL A 22 -1.22 2.44 5.87
N LEU A 23 -2.15 1.50 5.97
CA LEU A 23 -3.53 1.69 5.54
C LEU A 23 -4.22 2.67 6.47
N SER A 24 -4.64 3.81 5.93
CA SER A 24 -5.55 4.70 6.65
C SER A 24 -6.58 5.25 5.68
N ARG A 25 -7.83 5.21 6.12
CA ARG A 25 -8.97 5.91 5.50
C ARG A 25 -9.41 5.41 4.11
N HIS A 26 -10.66 4.99 4.07
CA HIS A 26 -11.42 4.81 2.84
C HIS A 26 -11.82 6.18 2.27
N PHE A 27 -11.81 6.28 0.94
CA PHE A 27 -12.33 7.44 0.21
C PHE A 27 -13.22 6.88 -0.88
N ASP A 28 -14.41 7.46 -1.04
CA ASP A 28 -15.40 6.99 -2.00
C ASP A 28 -14.96 7.32 -3.44
N THR A 29 -14.18 8.39 -3.61
CA THR A 29 -13.63 8.78 -4.91
C THR A 29 -12.12 9.02 -4.89
N GLN A 30 -11.48 8.87 -6.06
CA GLN A 30 -10.06 9.18 -6.22
C GLN A 30 -9.79 10.69 -6.07
N VAL A 31 -10.77 11.54 -6.41
CA VAL A 31 -10.65 13.01 -6.31
C VAL A 31 -10.54 13.43 -4.85
N GLU A 32 -11.43 12.95 -3.99
CA GLU A 32 -11.40 13.22 -2.54
C GLU A 32 -10.08 12.79 -1.90
N CYS A 33 -9.56 11.62 -2.30
CA CYS A 33 -8.27 11.15 -1.81
C CYS A 33 -7.12 12.07 -2.21
N LYS A 34 -7.10 12.54 -3.47
CA LYS A 34 -6.07 13.48 -3.96
C LYS A 34 -6.17 14.83 -3.26
N GLU A 35 -7.37 15.37 -3.09
CA GLU A 35 -7.59 16.63 -2.38
C GLU A 35 -7.18 16.53 -0.91
N PHE A 36 -7.46 15.40 -0.27
CA PHE A 36 -6.99 15.12 1.08
C PHE A 36 -5.47 15.10 1.16
N ILE A 37 -4.79 14.39 0.25
CA ILE A 37 -3.31 14.39 0.21
C ILE A 37 -2.79 15.81 0.01
N HIS A 38 -3.34 16.57 -0.92
CA HIS A 38 -2.89 17.95 -1.17
C HIS A 38 -3.04 18.84 0.08
N SER A 39 -4.21 18.78 0.73
CA SER A 39 -4.50 19.62 1.91
C SER A 39 -3.79 19.17 3.18
N TRP A 40 -3.47 17.88 3.32
CA TRP A 40 -2.88 17.32 4.54
C TRP A 40 -1.42 16.86 4.38
N SER A 41 -0.82 16.97 3.19
CA SER A 41 0.53 16.45 2.92
C SER A 41 1.59 16.88 3.93
N GLY A 42 1.56 18.14 4.39
CA GLY A 42 2.47 18.62 5.42
C GLY A 42 2.26 17.93 6.77
N ILE A 43 1.01 17.82 7.22
CA ILE A 43 0.66 17.16 8.49
C ILE A 43 0.94 15.65 8.42
N ILE A 44 0.65 15.02 7.28
CA ILE A 44 0.92 13.61 7.03
C ILE A 44 2.43 13.33 7.05
N LYS A 45 3.23 14.20 6.44
CA LYS A 45 4.69 14.12 6.49
C LYS A 45 5.17 14.23 7.92
N ASP A 46 4.83 15.30 8.62
CA ASP A 46 5.40 15.57 9.94
C ASP A 46 4.94 14.54 10.97
N ARG A 47 3.62 14.32 11.10
CA ARG A 47 3.09 13.40 12.12
C ARG A 47 3.29 11.94 11.75
N GLY A 48 3.16 11.60 10.47
CA GLY A 48 3.34 10.23 10.00
C GLY A 48 4.78 9.78 10.18
N LEU A 49 5.74 10.61 9.75
CA LEU A 49 7.15 10.32 9.92
C LEU A 49 7.55 10.25 11.39
N SER A 50 7.18 11.25 12.21
CA SER A 50 7.55 11.26 13.62
C SER A 50 6.99 10.06 14.37
N THR A 51 5.78 9.60 14.02
CA THR A 51 5.17 8.43 14.65
C THR A 51 5.96 7.16 14.33
N VAL A 52 6.32 6.95 13.06
CA VAL A 52 7.11 5.78 12.66
C VAL A 52 8.51 5.85 13.27
N GLU A 53 9.14 7.02 13.28
CA GLU A 53 10.46 7.24 13.87
C GLU A 53 10.49 6.89 15.36
N MET A 54 9.46 7.28 16.13
CA MET A 54 9.34 6.92 17.54
C MET A 54 9.13 5.41 17.79
N MET A 55 8.67 4.65 16.79
CA MET A 55 8.48 3.20 16.89
C MET A 55 9.76 2.42 16.56
N LEU A 56 10.76 3.06 15.96
CA LEU A 56 12.02 2.42 15.62
C LEU A 56 12.96 2.34 16.83
N ALA A 57 13.81 1.31 16.84
CA ALA A 57 14.87 1.19 17.83
C ALA A 57 15.97 2.24 17.60
N GLU A 58 16.77 2.52 18.63
CA GLU A 58 17.88 3.48 18.53
C GLU A 58 18.85 3.13 17.39
N GLY A 59 19.29 4.15 16.64
CA GLY A 59 20.18 4.02 15.49
C GLY A 59 19.48 3.69 14.16
N TRP A 60 18.18 3.38 14.19
CA TRP A 60 17.38 3.21 12.97
C TRP A 60 16.77 4.55 12.54
N THR A 61 16.63 4.74 11.23
CA THR A 61 16.02 5.95 10.65
C THR A 61 14.93 5.58 9.65
N VAL A 62 14.02 6.51 9.40
CA VAL A 62 12.92 6.36 8.44
C VAL A 62 12.84 7.55 7.51
N SER A 63 12.54 7.31 6.23
CA SER A 63 12.12 8.32 5.27
C SER A 63 10.73 8.01 4.74
N LEU A 64 9.97 9.05 4.40
CA LEU A 64 8.70 8.91 3.69
C LEU A 64 8.93 9.16 2.20
N ASP A 65 8.80 8.13 1.38
CA ASP A 65 9.15 8.21 -0.05
C ASP A 65 7.93 8.43 -0.94
N GLU A 66 6.78 7.84 -0.58
CA GLU A 66 5.57 7.92 -1.40
C GLU A 66 4.31 8.15 -0.56
N ILE A 67 3.47 9.06 -1.03
CA ILE A 67 2.10 9.26 -0.55
C ILE A 67 1.18 9.10 -1.76
N GLY A 68 0.25 8.16 -1.70
CA GLY A 68 -0.56 7.80 -2.87
C GLY A 68 -2.00 7.40 -2.54
N CYS A 69 -2.84 7.45 -3.57
CA CYS A 69 -4.19 6.90 -3.54
C CYS A 69 -4.19 5.55 -4.26
N ARG A 70 -4.36 4.45 -3.54
CA ARG A 70 -4.52 3.11 -4.13
C ARG A 70 -5.96 2.62 -3.98
N GLN A 71 -6.40 1.80 -4.94
CA GLN A 71 -7.58 0.95 -4.74
C GLN A 71 -7.29 -0.08 -3.65
N ASN A 72 -8.35 -0.57 -3.01
CA ASN A 72 -8.24 -1.60 -2.01
C ASN A 72 -7.59 -2.86 -2.61
N PRO A 73 -6.46 -3.37 -2.08
CA PRO A 73 -5.85 -4.61 -2.56
C PRO A 73 -6.82 -5.80 -2.52
N ALA A 74 -7.79 -5.80 -1.60
CA ALA A 74 -8.83 -6.83 -1.54
C ALA A 74 -9.82 -6.75 -2.72
N GLU A 75 -10.00 -5.56 -3.31
CA GLU A 75 -10.82 -5.34 -4.51
C GLU A 75 -10.00 -5.52 -5.80
N MET A 76 -8.66 -5.54 -5.71
CA MET A 76 -7.75 -5.87 -6.82
C MET A 76 -7.45 -7.37 -6.92
N GLN A 77 -8.26 -8.26 -6.34
CA GLN A 77 -8.20 -9.68 -6.70
C GLN A 77 -8.57 -9.81 -8.18
N GLU A 78 -7.55 -9.79 -9.03
CA GLU A 78 -7.65 -10.08 -10.45
C GLU A 78 -8.40 -11.39 -10.61
N VAL A 79 -9.35 -11.41 -11.54
CA VAL A 79 -10.07 -12.62 -11.94
C VAL A 79 -9.03 -13.67 -12.32
N VAL A 80 -8.74 -14.58 -11.40
CA VAL A 80 -7.94 -15.77 -11.70
C VAL A 80 -8.83 -16.61 -12.59
N LEU A 81 -8.69 -16.43 -13.90
CA LEU A 81 -9.22 -17.37 -14.89
C LEU A 81 -8.52 -18.70 -14.62
N LYS A 82 -9.16 -19.54 -13.80
CA LYS A 82 -8.80 -20.95 -13.68
C LYS A 82 -9.12 -21.59 -15.02
N ILE A 83 -8.16 -21.58 -15.92
CA ILE A 83 -8.20 -22.41 -17.13
C ILE A 83 -7.99 -23.84 -16.63
N SER A 84 -9.08 -24.54 -16.35
CA SER A 84 -9.06 -25.98 -16.12
C SER A 84 -8.71 -26.64 -17.45
N ALA A 85 -7.46 -27.03 -17.62
CA ALA A 85 -7.05 -27.95 -18.67
C ALA A 85 -7.56 -29.34 -18.29
N ASN A 86 -8.79 -29.67 -18.69
CA ASN A 86 -9.18 -31.04 -18.98
C ASN A 86 -10.20 -31.00 -20.10
N GLY A 87 -9.71 -31.28 -21.30
CA GLY A 87 -10.56 -31.65 -22.42
C GLY A 87 -11.14 -33.03 -22.16
N SER A 88 -12.44 -33.14 -22.36
CA SER A 88 -13.10 -34.33 -22.90
C SER A 88 -14.53 -33.92 -23.20
N GLU A 89 -14.80 -33.78 -24.50
CA GLU A 89 -16.13 -33.88 -25.08
C GLU A 89 -16.84 -35.11 -24.53
N GLU A 90 -18.12 -34.99 -24.16
CA GLU A 90 -19.09 -36.07 -24.30
C GLU A 90 -20.50 -35.49 -24.28
N GLU A 91 -21.30 -35.97 -25.23
CA GLU A 91 -22.54 -35.44 -25.75
C GLU A 91 -23.73 -35.60 -24.78
N GLN A 92 -24.69 -34.66 -24.87
CA GLN A 92 -26.05 -34.81 -24.33
C GLN A 92 -26.94 -35.48 -25.38
N GLU A 93 -27.54 -36.62 -25.04
CA GLU A 93 -28.81 -37.08 -25.61
C GLU A 93 -29.69 -37.69 -24.50
N GLU A 94 -30.76 -36.99 -24.11
CA GLU A 94 -32.13 -37.53 -24.06
C GLU A 94 -33.17 -36.39 -24.06
#